data_AF-A0A9E4M8L4-F1
#
_entry.id   AF-A0A9E4M8L4-F1
#
_cell.length_a   1.000
_cell.length_b   1.000
_cell.length_c   1.000
_cell.angle_alpha   90.00
_cell.angle_beta   90.00
_cell.angle_gamma   90.00
#
_symmetry.space_group_name_H-M   'P 1'
#
loop_
_entity.id
_entity.type
_entity.pdbx_description
1 polymer ?
#
loop_
_entity_poly.entity_id
_entity_poly.type
_entity_poly.pdbx_seq_one_letter_code
_entity_poly.pdbx_strand_id
1 'polypeptide(L)'
;MERADVDKAVLVQLSTNFDNSYLVECSDRFPGRFAIVGAVDTSAPDCLEKLEYWAGQGVIGVRLTPMQKSAGKDPLAVWKEANTLGMLVDLWAWHGPDAMKGFVSEEFAGLVERFPQMPFIIEHLGFVANDPDPPYADFRRILALNRYPNVYLKLPGIGEFVPRPVPHRSPPYDFDSIPPFIDMALDAFGPDRVMVGSDHPRCSDWEGYSNVFGYLREYLGRLLNPDEMASVLGATAERIYFANHME
;
A
#
# COMPACT_ATOMS: atom_id res chain seq x y z
N MET A 1 -7.84 14.87 6.96
CA MET A 1 -6.53 15.40 6.50
C MET A 1 -6.08 16.56 7.38
N GLU A 2 -6.67 17.76 7.28
CA GLU A 2 -6.22 18.95 8.03
C GLU A 2 -6.11 18.73 9.55
N ARG A 3 -7.16 18.19 10.18
CA ARG A 3 -7.16 17.87 11.63
C ARG A 3 -6.13 16.81 12.06
N ALA A 4 -5.50 16.13 11.11
CA ALA A 4 -4.49 15.11 11.38
C ALA A 4 -3.10 15.53 10.88
N ASP A 5 -2.95 16.76 10.39
CA ASP A 5 -1.71 17.28 9.78
C ASP A 5 -1.23 16.39 8.62
N VAL A 6 -2.15 16.11 7.69
CA VAL A 6 -1.86 15.37 6.45
C VAL A 6 -2.08 16.30 5.26
N ASP A 7 -0.99 16.68 4.60
CA ASP A 7 -0.99 17.65 3.49
C ASP A 7 -1.43 17.03 2.16
N LYS A 8 -0.96 15.81 1.88
CA LYS A 8 -1.23 15.05 0.66
C LYS A 8 -1.69 13.64 0.96
N ALA A 9 -2.45 13.05 0.05
CA ALA A 9 -2.90 11.67 0.17
C ALA A 9 -2.90 10.95 -1.18
N VAL A 10 -2.76 9.63 -1.13
CA VAL A 10 -2.94 8.77 -2.30
C VAL A 10 -4.37 8.26 -2.31
N LEU A 11 -5.11 8.56 -3.38
CA LEU A 11 -6.44 8.02 -3.63
C LEU A 11 -6.30 6.69 -4.35
N VAL A 12 -6.69 5.61 -3.68
CA VAL A 12 -6.55 4.24 -4.17
C VAL A 12 -7.91 3.69 -4.55
N GLN A 13 -8.05 3.18 -5.77
CA GLN A 13 -9.29 2.59 -6.23
C GLN A 13 -9.65 1.31 -5.45
N LEU A 14 -10.93 1.14 -5.16
CA LEU A 14 -11.46 -0.09 -4.57
C LEU A 14 -11.54 -1.17 -5.65
N SER A 15 -10.90 -2.31 -5.40
CA SER A 15 -10.53 -3.32 -6.41
C SER A 15 -11.66 -4.14 -7.04
N THR A 16 -12.87 -3.61 -7.10
CA THR A 16 -14.03 -4.12 -7.86
C THR A 16 -14.66 -3.04 -8.75
N ASN A 17 -14.15 -1.82 -8.67
CA ASN A 17 -14.56 -0.71 -9.52
C ASN A 17 -13.39 -0.32 -10.42
N PHE A 18 -13.63 -0.23 -11.72
CA PHE A 18 -12.64 0.14 -12.72
C PHE A 18 -12.88 1.53 -13.33
N ASP A 19 -13.91 2.23 -12.84
CA ASP A 19 -14.16 3.63 -13.14
C ASP A 19 -13.39 4.51 -12.16
N ASN A 20 -12.29 5.08 -12.63
CA ASN A 20 -11.41 5.96 -11.86
C ASN A 20 -11.83 7.44 -11.93
N SER A 21 -12.92 7.77 -12.62
CA SER A 21 -13.35 9.15 -12.86
C SER A 21 -13.56 9.97 -11.59
N TYR A 22 -14.12 9.38 -10.53
CA TYR A 22 -14.31 10.07 -9.26
C TYR A 22 -12.97 10.43 -8.58
N LEU A 23 -11.95 9.59 -8.71
CA LEU A 23 -10.62 9.88 -8.16
C LEU A 23 -9.94 11.00 -8.95
N VAL A 24 -10.10 10.98 -10.28
CA VAL A 24 -9.62 12.04 -11.18
C VAL A 24 -10.31 13.37 -10.85
N GLU A 25 -11.63 13.40 -10.73
CA GLU A 25 -12.39 14.60 -10.33
C GLU A 25 -11.90 15.15 -8.98
N CYS A 26 -11.65 14.28 -8.00
CA CYS A 26 -11.09 14.70 -6.71
C CYS A 26 -9.70 15.33 -6.86
N SER A 27 -8.83 14.75 -7.69
CA SER A 27 -7.49 15.30 -7.93
C SER A 27 -7.57 16.67 -8.63
N ASP A 28 -8.38 16.78 -9.68
CA ASP A 28 -8.58 18.02 -10.44
C ASP A 28 -9.15 19.16 -9.57
N ARG A 29 -10.07 18.82 -8.67
CA ARG A 29 -10.68 19.78 -7.74
C ARG A 29 -9.69 20.28 -6.68
N PHE A 30 -8.66 19.50 -6.36
CA PHE A 30 -7.68 19.83 -5.33
C PHE A 30 -6.24 19.63 -5.85
N PRO A 31 -5.76 20.49 -6.77
CA PRO A 31 -4.47 20.30 -7.42
C PRO A 31 -3.31 20.17 -6.42
N GLY A 32 -2.42 19.20 -6.65
CA GLY A 32 -1.24 18.94 -5.82
C GLY A 32 -1.53 18.27 -4.47
N ARG A 33 -2.80 18.00 -4.14
CA ARG A 33 -3.19 17.34 -2.88
C ARG A 33 -3.28 15.82 -3.00
N PHE A 34 -3.53 15.31 -4.20
CA PHE A 34 -3.81 13.90 -4.42
C PHE A 34 -2.94 13.31 -5.54
N ALA A 35 -2.47 12.09 -5.30
CA ALA A 35 -2.00 11.18 -6.35
C ALA A 35 -3.03 10.06 -6.49
N ILE A 36 -3.13 9.44 -7.66
CA ILE A 36 -4.14 8.42 -7.94
C ILE A 36 -3.49 7.09 -8.27
N VAL A 37 -3.91 6.05 -7.56
CA VAL A 37 -3.70 4.64 -7.93
C VAL A 37 -5.03 4.07 -8.37
N GLY A 38 -5.18 3.86 -9.67
CA GLY A 38 -6.41 3.36 -10.27
C GLY A 38 -6.50 1.85 -10.29
N ALA A 39 -7.60 1.32 -10.79
CA ALA A 39 -7.73 -0.09 -11.16
C ALA A 39 -8.24 -0.23 -12.59
N VAL A 40 -7.94 -1.37 -13.22
CA VAL A 40 -8.45 -1.76 -14.54
C VAL A 40 -8.95 -3.20 -14.49
N ASP A 41 -9.97 -3.52 -15.28
CA ASP A 41 -10.43 -4.90 -15.42
C ASP A 41 -9.41 -5.68 -16.25
N THR A 42 -8.51 -6.40 -15.60
CA THR A 42 -7.48 -7.16 -16.32
C THR A 42 -8.05 -8.33 -17.11
N SER A 43 -9.32 -8.70 -16.91
CA SER A 43 -10.01 -9.75 -17.67
C SER A 43 -10.68 -9.23 -18.95
N ALA A 44 -10.81 -7.91 -19.09
CA ALA A 44 -11.38 -7.28 -20.27
C ALA A 44 -10.39 -7.24 -21.44
N PRO A 45 -10.85 -7.41 -22.69
CA PRO A 45 -9.98 -7.38 -23.87
C PRO A 45 -9.36 -6.00 -24.12
N ASP A 46 -9.97 -4.93 -23.63
CA ASP A 46 -9.52 -3.54 -23.73
C ASP A 46 -8.71 -3.08 -22.50
N CYS A 47 -8.26 -3.99 -21.63
CA CYS A 47 -7.58 -3.65 -20.38
C CYS A 47 -6.34 -2.76 -20.55
N LEU A 48 -5.58 -2.94 -21.63
CA LEU A 48 -4.40 -2.11 -21.94
C LEU A 48 -4.80 -0.71 -22.40
N GLU A 49 -5.79 -0.61 -23.31
CA GLU A 49 -6.34 0.67 -23.76
C GLU A 49 -6.90 1.47 -22.58
N LYS A 50 -7.55 0.81 -21.63
CA LYS A 50 -8.03 1.43 -20.39
C LYS A 50 -6.91 1.88 -19.48
N LEU A 51 -5.84 1.09 -19.36
CA LEU A 51 -4.67 1.47 -18.55
C LEU A 51 -4.00 2.72 -19.12
N GLU A 52 -3.73 2.74 -20.43
CA GLU A 52 -3.19 3.89 -21.15
C GLU A 52 -4.09 5.12 -21.02
N TYR A 53 -5.41 4.94 -21.19
CA TYR A 53 -6.38 6.02 -21.02
C TYR A 53 -6.29 6.65 -19.62
N TRP A 54 -6.30 5.84 -18.57
CA TRP A 54 -6.25 6.35 -17.20
C TRP A 54 -4.89 6.98 -16.86
N ALA A 55 -3.78 6.43 -17.37
CA ALA A 55 -2.47 7.08 -17.27
C ALA A 55 -2.50 8.48 -17.88
N GLY A 56 -3.12 8.65 -19.06
CA GLY A 56 -3.35 9.94 -19.70
C GLY A 56 -4.29 10.89 -18.95
N GLN A 57 -5.01 10.42 -17.92
CA GLN A 57 -5.83 11.23 -17.00
C GLN A 57 -5.12 11.53 -15.68
N GLY A 58 -3.81 11.24 -15.57
CA GLY A 58 -3.03 11.52 -14.36
C GLY A 58 -3.08 10.41 -13.31
N VAL A 59 -3.53 9.21 -13.65
CA VAL A 59 -3.38 8.02 -12.80
C VAL A 59 -1.93 7.53 -12.88
N ILE A 60 -1.23 7.52 -11.74
CA ILE A 60 0.21 7.24 -11.69
C ILE A 60 0.56 5.80 -11.27
N GLY A 61 -0.46 5.03 -10.90
CA GLY A 61 -0.29 3.66 -10.44
C GLY A 61 -1.50 2.78 -10.72
N VAL A 62 -1.30 1.48 -10.76
CA VAL A 62 -2.37 0.50 -10.89
C VAL A 62 -2.40 -0.43 -9.68
N ARG A 63 -3.60 -0.71 -9.16
CA ARG A 63 -3.79 -1.63 -8.04
C ARG A 63 -4.04 -3.05 -8.56
N LEU A 64 -3.19 -4.01 -8.16
CA LEU A 64 -3.24 -5.40 -8.63
C LEU A 64 -3.08 -6.38 -7.47
N THR A 65 -3.50 -7.64 -7.66
CA THR A 65 -3.07 -8.72 -6.75
C THR A 65 -1.70 -9.25 -7.18
N PRO A 66 -0.87 -9.82 -6.28
CA PRO A 66 0.50 -10.31 -6.60
C PRO A 66 0.60 -11.29 -7.78
N MET A 67 -0.49 -11.99 -8.10
CA MET A 67 -0.55 -12.97 -9.19
C MET A 67 -1.60 -12.61 -10.25
N GLN A 68 -2.04 -11.35 -10.31
CA GLN A 68 -3.08 -10.90 -11.22
C GLN A 68 -2.69 -11.20 -12.67
N LYS A 69 -3.62 -11.80 -13.43
CA LYS A 69 -3.44 -12.16 -14.84
C LYS A 69 -4.20 -11.23 -15.75
N SER A 70 -3.59 -10.93 -16.88
CA SER A 70 -4.24 -10.22 -17.99
C SER A 70 -4.98 -11.19 -18.90
N ALA A 71 -6.04 -10.70 -19.55
CA ALA A 71 -6.74 -11.42 -20.60
C ALA A 71 -5.84 -11.62 -21.83
N GLY A 72 -6.22 -12.59 -22.67
CA GLY A 72 -5.52 -12.87 -23.92
C GLY A 72 -4.34 -13.84 -23.76
N LYS A 73 -3.35 -13.72 -24.66
CA LYS A 73 -2.25 -14.69 -24.78
C LYS A 73 -1.09 -14.44 -23.82
N ASP A 74 -0.92 -13.20 -23.40
CA ASP A 74 0.16 -12.80 -22.51
C ASP A 74 -0.39 -12.52 -21.11
N PRO A 75 -0.24 -13.47 -20.16
CA PRO A 75 -0.75 -13.30 -18.80
C PRO A 75 -0.16 -12.09 -18.05
N LEU A 76 0.93 -11.50 -18.56
CA LEU A 76 1.63 -10.38 -17.94
C LEU A 76 1.47 -9.06 -18.72
N ALA A 77 0.52 -8.97 -19.66
CA ALA A 77 0.36 -7.80 -20.52
C ALA A 77 0.19 -6.49 -19.72
N VAL A 78 -0.71 -6.46 -18.73
CA VAL A 78 -0.95 -5.28 -17.87
C VAL A 78 0.30 -4.90 -17.07
N TRP A 79 1.07 -5.87 -16.57
CA TRP A 79 2.31 -5.61 -15.84
C TRP A 79 3.38 -4.97 -16.72
N LYS A 80 3.51 -5.46 -17.96
CA LYS A 80 4.44 -4.89 -18.94
C LYS A 80 4.02 -3.48 -19.34
N GLU A 81 2.73 -3.27 -19.56
CA GLU A 81 2.20 -1.96 -19.94
C GLU A 81 2.34 -0.94 -18.81
N ALA A 82 2.01 -1.31 -17.57
CA ALA A 82 2.25 -0.46 -16.40
C ALA A 82 3.72 -0.03 -16.29
N ASN A 83 4.66 -0.98 -16.49
CA ASN A 83 6.09 -0.66 -16.52
C ASN A 83 6.47 0.27 -17.68
N THR A 84 5.92 0.07 -18.89
CA THR A 84 6.16 0.94 -20.05
C THR A 84 5.66 2.36 -19.79
N LEU A 85 4.51 2.50 -19.14
CA LEU A 85 3.89 3.77 -18.76
C LEU A 85 4.57 4.44 -17.55
N GLY A 86 5.57 3.79 -16.94
CA GLY A 86 6.25 4.31 -15.74
C GLY A 86 5.36 4.32 -14.50
N MET A 87 4.32 3.50 -14.46
CA MET A 87 3.40 3.40 -13.34
C MET A 87 3.99 2.56 -12.21
N LEU A 88 3.62 2.88 -10.98
CA LEU A 88 3.82 1.99 -9.83
C LEU A 88 2.70 0.96 -9.71
N VAL A 89 2.92 -0.05 -8.86
CA VAL A 89 1.88 -1.04 -8.52
C VAL A 89 1.66 -1.10 -7.01
N ASP A 90 0.45 -0.74 -6.58
CA ASP A 90 -0.02 -1.08 -5.24
C ASP A 90 -0.59 -2.52 -5.26
N LEU A 91 -0.15 -3.33 -4.31
CA LEU A 91 -0.45 -4.75 -4.23
C LEU A 91 -1.38 -5.04 -3.07
N TRP A 92 -2.56 -5.53 -3.40
CA TRP A 92 -3.62 -5.86 -2.44
C TRP A 92 -3.98 -7.35 -2.50
N ALA A 93 -4.74 -7.82 -1.53
CA ALA A 93 -5.34 -9.15 -1.51
C ALA A 93 -6.71 -9.13 -0.84
N TRP A 94 -7.53 -10.14 -1.12
CA TRP A 94 -8.81 -10.30 -0.44
C TRP A 94 -8.58 -10.79 1.00
N HIS A 95 -9.23 -10.16 1.99
CA HIS A 95 -9.10 -10.55 3.40
C HIS A 95 -9.57 -11.98 3.63
N GLY A 96 -8.65 -12.87 3.95
CA GLY A 96 -8.95 -14.26 4.28
C GLY A 96 -7.67 -15.05 4.53
N PRO A 97 -7.80 -16.35 4.85
CA PRO A 97 -6.66 -17.19 5.22
C PRO A 97 -5.59 -17.30 4.13
N ASP A 98 -5.94 -16.93 2.89
CA ASP A 98 -5.08 -17.02 1.72
C ASP A 98 -4.48 -15.67 1.29
N ALA A 99 -4.75 -14.59 2.02
CA ALA A 99 -4.33 -13.22 1.65
C ALA A 99 -2.82 -13.10 1.45
N MET A 100 -2.02 -13.84 2.24
CA MET A 100 -0.56 -13.80 2.19
C MET A 100 0.03 -14.65 1.06
N LYS A 101 -0.71 -15.65 0.55
CA LYS A 101 -0.18 -16.68 -0.38
C LYS A 101 0.41 -16.09 -1.65
N GLY A 102 -0.21 -15.04 -2.19
CA GLY A 102 0.29 -14.35 -3.38
C GLY A 102 1.64 -13.69 -3.14
N PHE A 103 1.80 -13.00 -2.01
CA PHE A 103 3.02 -12.25 -1.67
C PHE A 103 4.22 -13.16 -1.37
N VAL A 104 3.99 -14.38 -0.89
CA VAL A 104 5.05 -15.34 -0.56
C VAL A 104 5.37 -16.31 -1.72
N SER A 105 4.73 -16.16 -2.87
CA SER A 105 4.93 -17.04 -4.02
C SER A 105 6.23 -16.75 -4.76
N GLU A 106 6.88 -17.79 -5.28
CA GLU A 106 8.05 -17.65 -6.17
C GLU A 106 7.70 -16.92 -7.47
N GLU A 107 6.45 -17.07 -7.92
CA GLU A 107 5.94 -16.38 -9.10
C GLU A 107 5.95 -14.86 -8.89
N PHE A 108 5.48 -14.39 -7.73
CA PHE A 108 5.53 -12.96 -7.41
C PHE A 108 6.95 -12.46 -7.22
N ALA A 109 7.83 -13.23 -6.56
CA ALA A 109 9.25 -12.85 -6.45
C ALA A 109 9.92 -12.71 -7.82
N GLY A 110 9.64 -13.63 -8.75
CA GLY A 110 10.12 -13.56 -10.14
C GLY A 110 9.52 -12.40 -10.93
N LEU A 111 8.29 -11.98 -10.60
CA LEU A 111 7.67 -10.79 -11.18
C LEU A 111 8.38 -9.50 -10.75
N VAL A 112 8.68 -9.36 -9.46
CA VAL A 112 9.44 -8.23 -8.91
C VAL A 112 10.83 -8.15 -9.54
N GLU A 113 11.53 -9.27 -9.64
CA GLU A 113 12.85 -9.35 -10.27
C GLU A 113 12.83 -8.96 -11.77
N ARG A 114 11.73 -9.27 -12.46
CA ARG A 114 11.56 -8.94 -13.88
C ARG A 114 11.40 -7.44 -14.15
N PHE A 115 10.89 -6.67 -13.19
CA PHE A 115 10.61 -5.25 -13.34
C PHE A 115 11.35 -4.41 -12.29
N PRO A 116 12.70 -4.36 -12.31
CA PRO A 116 13.50 -3.78 -11.24
C PRO A 116 13.38 -2.26 -11.09
N GLN A 117 12.78 -1.57 -12.07
CA GLN A 117 12.55 -0.12 -12.04
C GLN A 117 11.12 0.25 -11.61
N MET A 118 10.18 -0.71 -11.64
CA MET A 118 8.79 -0.47 -11.26
C MET A 118 8.66 -0.54 -9.74
N PRO A 119 8.14 0.51 -9.06
CA PRO A 119 7.88 0.43 -7.63
C PRO A 119 6.72 -0.53 -7.33
N PHE A 120 6.95 -1.47 -6.42
CA PHE A 120 5.94 -2.39 -5.90
C PHE A 120 5.66 -2.03 -4.44
N ILE A 121 4.42 -1.64 -4.14
CA ILE A 121 4.00 -1.27 -2.79
C ILE A 121 3.10 -2.38 -2.25
N ILE A 122 3.62 -3.13 -1.27
CA ILE A 122 2.86 -4.15 -0.58
C ILE A 122 1.97 -3.46 0.45
N GLU A 123 0.65 -3.52 0.22
CA GLU A 123 -0.33 -2.92 1.12
C GLU A 123 -0.49 -3.74 2.40
N HIS A 124 -0.99 -3.09 3.46
CA HIS A 124 -1.46 -3.73 4.69
C HIS A 124 -0.44 -4.66 5.38
N LEU A 125 0.85 -4.32 5.31
CA LEU A 125 1.96 -5.19 5.77
C LEU A 125 1.91 -6.61 5.16
N GLY A 126 1.37 -6.75 3.95
CA GLY A 126 1.15 -8.07 3.36
C GLY A 126 0.09 -8.88 4.09
N PHE A 127 -0.91 -8.22 4.68
CA PHE A 127 -2.04 -8.81 5.42
C PHE A 127 -1.60 -9.64 6.63
N VAL A 128 -0.62 -9.12 7.38
CA VAL A 128 0.09 -9.77 8.48
C VAL A 128 -0.81 -10.31 9.61
N ALA A 129 -2.03 -9.77 9.77
CA ALA A 129 -3.01 -10.27 10.72
C ALA A 129 -3.40 -11.75 10.48
N ASN A 130 -3.10 -12.31 9.31
CA ASN A 130 -3.30 -13.74 8.99
C ASN A 130 -2.12 -14.64 9.42
N ASP A 131 -1.05 -14.08 9.99
CA ASP A 131 0.11 -14.80 10.53
C ASP A 131 0.42 -14.34 11.97
N PRO A 132 -0.54 -14.50 12.92
CA PRO A 132 -0.44 -13.91 14.26
C PRO A 132 0.53 -14.65 15.19
N ASP A 133 0.97 -15.85 14.83
CA ASP A 133 1.72 -16.74 15.72
C ASP A 133 3.20 -16.88 15.30
N PRO A 134 4.15 -16.88 16.25
CA PRO A 134 5.55 -17.19 15.95
C PRO A 134 5.68 -18.55 15.23
N PRO A 135 6.59 -18.67 14.24
CA PRO A 135 7.67 -17.74 13.94
C PRO A 135 7.31 -16.62 12.94
N TYR A 136 6.03 -16.39 12.63
CA TYR A 136 5.58 -15.44 11.59
C TYR A 136 6.17 -15.80 10.23
N ALA A 137 6.00 -17.06 9.83
CA ALA A 137 6.75 -17.66 8.74
C ALA A 137 6.48 -16.97 7.40
N ASP A 138 5.23 -16.63 7.12
CA ASP A 138 4.86 -15.99 5.86
C ASP A 138 5.19 -14.51 5.88
N PHE A 139 5.00 -13.82 7.02
CA PHE A 139 5.43 -12.43 7.12
C PHE A 139 6.94 -12.30 6.93
N ARG A 140 7.76 -13.19 7.51
CA ARG A 140 9.22 -13.22 7.27
C ARG A 140 9.59 -13.43 5.80
N ARG A 141 8.79 -14.19 5.05
CA ARG A 141 9.00 -14.37 3.60
C ARG A 141 8.66 -13.09 2.84
N ILE A 142 7.62 -12.37 3.23
CA ILE A 142 7.33 -11.03 2.70
C ILE A 142 8.48 -10.07 3.04
N LEU A 143 8.97 -10.09 4.28
CA LEU A 143 10.10 -9.26 4.70
C LEU A 143 11.37 -9.54 3.91
N ALA A 144 11.60 -10.80 3.49
CA ALA A 144 12.75 -11.17 2.65
C ALA A 144 12.75 -10.52 1.26
N LEU A 145 11.61 -9.94 0.81
CA LEU A 145 11.54 -9.14 -0.40
C LEU A 145 12.30 -7.82 -0.29
N ASN A 146 12.78 -7.43 0.90
CA ASN A 146 13.65 -6.26 1.09
C ASN A 146 14.92 -6.30 0.22
N ARG A 147 15.33 -7.49 -0.25
CA ARG A 147 16.44 -7.69 -1.19
C ARG A 147 16.23 -6.97 -2.53
N TYR A 148 14.97 -6.66 -2.87
CA TYR A 148 14.60 -5.89 -4.04
C TYR A 148 14.45 -4.41 -3.65
N PRO A 149 15.27 -3.50 -4.21
CA PRO A 149 15.29 -2.09 -3.81
C PRO A 149 14.02 -1.33 -4.21
N ASN A 150 13.25 -1.85 -5.17
CA ASN A 150 12.00 -1.30 -5.68
C ASN A 150 10.75 -1.82 -4.95
N VAL A 151 10.90 -2.57 -3.85
CA VAL A 151 9.77 -3.02 -3.02
C VAL A 151 9.64 -2.16 -1.77
N TYR A 152 8.40 -1.78 -1.47
CA TYR A 152 8.01 -0.93 -0.34
C TYR A 152 6.89 -1.60 0.46
N LEU A 153 6.75 -1.24 1.74
CA LEU A 153 5.66 -1.67 2.60
C LEU A 153 4.79 -0.49 3.04
N LYS A 154 3.48 -0.73 3.10
CA LYS A 154 2.52 0.23 3.62
C LYS A 154 1.92 -0.29 4.93
N LEU A 155 2.04 0.52 5.98
CA LEU A 155 1.33 0.31 7.24
C LEU A 155 -0.15 0.64 7.03
N PRO A 156 -1.10 -0.24 7.40
CA PRO A 156 -2.51 0.04 7.26
C PRO A 156 -3.06 0.88 8.41
N GLY A 157 -4.38 1.12 8.37
CA GLY A 157 -5.16 1.44 9.57
C GLY A 157 -4.88 0.40 10.67
N ILE A 158 -4.77 0.88 11.90
CA ILE A 158 -4.29 0.12 13.05
C ILE A 158 -5.26 -1.02 13.40
N GLY A 159 -6.56 -0.77 13.24
CA GLY A 159 -7.60 -1.77 13.51
C GLY A 159 -7.51 -3.04 12.67
N GLU A 160 -6.69 -3.07 11.61
CA GLU A 160 -6.46 -4.28 10.82
C GLU A 160 -5.60 -5.33 11.51
N PHE A 161 -4.66 -4.91 12.36
CA PHE A 161 -3.67 -5.80 12.98
C PHE A 161 -3.53 -5.61 14.49
N VAL A 162 -4.12 -4.55 15.05
CA VAL A 162 -4.28 -4.36 16.50
C VAL A 162 -5.76 -4.55 16.87
N PRO A 163 -6.12 -5.65 17.55
CA PRO A 163 -7.48 -5.90 17.98
C PRO A 163 -7.98 -4.79 18.92
N ARG A 164 -9.18 -4.29 18.66
CA ARG A 164 -9.86 -3.40 19.60
C ARG A 164 -10.45 -4.22 20.75
N PRO A 165 -10.16 -3.90 22.02
CA PRO A 165 -10.68 -4.64 23.16
C PRO A 165 -12.21 -4.49 23.26
N VAL A 166 -12.87 -5.59 23.64
CA VAL A 166 -14.30 -5.64 23.96
C VAL A 166 -14.46 -6.16 25.40
N PRO A 167 -15.04 -5.39 26.35
CA PRO A 167 -15.55 -4.03 26.20
C PRO A 167 -14.44 -3.00 25.91
N HIS A 168 -14.81 -1.87 25.31
CA HIS A 168 -13.88 -0.78 25.01
C HIS A 168 -13.09 -0.34 26.25
N ARG A 169 -11.78 -0.13 26.08
CA ARG A 169 -10.84 0.37 27.09
C ARG A 169 -10.09 1.58 26.55
N SER A 170 -9.44 2.33 27.44
CA SER A 170 -8.59 3.48 27.08
C SER A 170 -7.15 3.24 27.59
N PRO A 171 -6.12 3.28 26.74
CA PRO A 171 -6.21 3.40 25.28
C PRO A 171 -6.83 2.14 24.62
N PRO A 172 -7.61 2.27 23.53
CA PRO A 172 -8.25 1.15 22.84
C PRO A 172 -7.32 0.36 21.91
N TYR A 173 -6.08 0.79 21.70
CA TYR A 173 -5.10 0.09 20.86
C TYR A 173 -3.79 -0.01 21.60
N ASP A 174 -3.36 -1.24 21.84
CA ASP A 174 -2.16 -1.58 22.58
C ASP A 174 -1.21 -2.35 21.67
N PHE A 175 -0.19 -1.66 21.16
CA PHE A 175 0.83 -2.26 20.29
C PHE A 175 1.72 -3.25 21.04
N ASP A 176 1.81 -3.15 22.37
CA ASP A 176 2.61 -4.09 23.17
C ASP A 176 1.89 -5.44 23.33
N SER A 177 0.60 -5.50 22.98
CA SER A 177 -0.22 -6.73 23.03
C SER A 177 -0.24 -7.55 21.73
N ILE A 178 0.39 -7.04 20.66
CA ILE A 178 0.48 -7.72 19.37
C ILE A 178 1.93 -8.09 19.04
N PRO A 179 2.16 -8.98 18.07
CA PRO A 179 3.50 -9.18 17.54
C PRO A 179 4.12 -7.86 17.03
N PRO A 180 5.45 -7.69 17.10
CA PRO A 180 6.14 -6.45 16.73
C PRO A 180 6.27 -6.30 15.21
N PHE A 181 5.15 -6.35 14.48
CA PHE A 181 5.14 -6.39 13.02
C PHE A 181 5.69 -5.12 12.39
N ILE A 182 5.46 -3.96 13.02
CA ILE A 182 6.02 -2.67 12.57
C ILE A 182 7.54 -2.68 12.73
N ASP A 183 8.05 -3.11 13.90
CA ASP A 183 9.49 -3.20 14.18
C ASP A 183 10.16 -4.13 13.16
N MET A 184 9.60 -5.31 12.93
CA MET A 184 10.09 -6.27 11.95
C MET A 184 10.11 -5.68 10.52
N ALA A 185 9.11 -4.87 10.16
CA ALA A 185 9.07 -4.19 8.86
C ALA A 185 10.14 -3.10 8.76
N LEU A 186 10.31 -2.28 9.80
CA LEU A 186 11.34 -1.23 9.86
C LEU A 186 12.75 -1.82 9.84
N ASP A 187 13.00 -2.89 10.59
CA ASP A 187 14.29 -3.59 10.60
C ASP A 187 14.67 -4.15 9.22
N ALA A 188 13.69 -4.65 8.46
CA ALA A 188 13.93 -5.25 7.15
C ALA A 188 14.02 -4.22 6.02
N PHE A 189 13.11 -3.24 5.98
CA PHE A 189 12.98 -2.31 4.86
C PHE A 189 13.67 -0.96 5.10
N GLY A 190 13.82 -0.57 6.36
CA GLY A 190 14.22 0.78 6.75
C GLY A 190 13.10 1.81 6.59
N PRO A 191 13.22 2.97 7.25
CA PRO A 191 12.19 4.01 7.26
C PRO A 191 11.93 4.62 5.87
N ASP A 192 12.90 4.55 4.97
CA ASP A 192 12.79 5.06 3.59
C ASP A 192 12.01 4.15 2.63
N ARG A 193 11.60 2.96 3.09
CA ARG A 193 10.79 2.00 2.30
C ARG A 193 9.51 1.54 3.01
N VAL A 194 9.21 2.10 4.18
CA VAL A 194 7.95 1.92 4.89
C VAL A 194 7.17 3.24 4.84
N MET A 195 5.85 3.18 4.65
CA MET A 195 4.99 4.36 4.63
C MET A 195 3.65 4.12 5.33
N VAL A 196 3.05 5.17 5.88
CA VAL A 196 1.73 5.07 6.52
C VAL A 196 0.59 5.22 5.52
N GLY A 197 -0.41 4.34 5.62
CA GLY A 197 -1.71 4.46 4.99
C GLY A 197 -2.83 4.48 6.03
N SER A 198 -3.71 5.48 5.95
CA SER A 198 -4.86 5.55 6.88
C SER A 198 -5.93 4.49 6.63
N ASP A 199 -5.96 3.90 5.44
CA ASP A 199 -7.06 3.04 4.97
C ASP A 199 -8.45 3.68 5.13
N HIS A 200 -8.56 4.99 4.92
CA HIS A 200 -9.87 5.66 4.91
C HIS A 200 -10.68 5.23 3.68
N PRO A 201 -11.99 4.93 3.81
CA PRO A 201 -12.85 5.14 4.97
C PRO A 201 -12.88 4.02 6.00
N ARG A 202 -12.25 2.88 5.75
CA ARG A 202 -12.31 1.67 6.58
C ARG A 202 -11.81 1.89 8.02
N CYS A 203 -10.77 2.69 8.23
CA CYS A 203 -10.36 3.08 9.59
C CYS A 203 -11.46 3.76 10.42
N SER A 204 -12.52 4.27 9.81
CA SER A 204 -13.67 4.88 10.52
C SER A 204 -14.51 3.85 11.28
N ASP A 205 -14.51 2.58 10.84
CA ASP A 205 -15.11 1.47 11.60
C ASP A 205 -14.30 1.13 12.86
N TRP A 206 -13.12 1.75 12.98
CA TRP A 206 -12.14 1.41 13.96
C TRP A 206 -11.67 2.58 14.83
N GLU A 207 -10.45 3.06 14.62
CA GLU A 207 -9.84 4.13 15.40
C GLU A 207 -10.32 5.50 14.93
N GLY A 208 -10.74 5.63 13.68
CA GLY A 208 -11.02 6.90 13.03
C GLY A 208 -9.76 7.59 12.50
N TYR A 209 -9.93 8.40 11.46
CA TYR A 209 -8.85 8.95 10.64
C TYR A 209 -7.71 9.63 11.44
N SER A 210 -8.05 10.60 12.31
CA SER A 210 -7.03 11.34 13.09
C SER A 210 -6.29 10.44 14.08
N ASN A 211 -6.96 9.43 14.63
CA ASN A 211 -6.36 8.54 15.61
C ASN A 211 -5.35 7.58 14.98
N VAL A 212 -5.53 7.18 13.70
CA VAL A 212 -4.51 6.40 12.97
C VAL A 212 -3.15 7.08 13.07
N PHE A 213 -3.07 8.34 12.68
CA PHE A 213 -1.81 9.09 12.70
C PHE A 213 -1.33 9.39 14.12
N GLY A 214 -2.25 9.65 15.07
CA GLY A 214 -1.88 9.88 16.47
C GLY A 214 -1.18 8.67 17.09
N TYR A 215 -1.79 7.50 17.00
CA TYR A 215 -1.22 6.26 17.53
C TYR A 215 0.07 5.84 16.81
N LEU A 216 0.11 5.94 15.47
CA LEU A 216 1.33 5.60 14.72
C LEU A 216 2.47 6.56 15.04
N ARG A 217 2.22 7.88 15.18
CA ARG A 217 3.26 8.83 15.62
C ARG A 217 3.80 8.49 17.00
N GLU A 218 2.92 8.16 17.94
CA GLU A 218 3.33 7.77 19.29
C GLU A 218 4.20 6.52 19.25
N TYR A 219 3.77 5.49 18.53
CA TYR A 219 4.50 4.23 18.44
C TYR A 219 5.84 4.37 17.72
N LEU A 220 5.84 5.00 16.54
CA LEU A 220 7.06 5.25 15.75
C LEU A 220 8.06 6.14 16.50
N GLY A 221 7.59 7.11 17.29
CA GLY A 221 8.46 7.96 18.11
C GLY A 221 9.22 7.21 19.22
N ARG A 222 8.84 5.96 19.54
CA ARG A 222 9.61 5.07 20.43
C ARG A 222 10.77 4.37 19.70
N LEU A 223 10.67 4.23 18.38
CA LEU A 223 11.56 3.42 17.55
C LEU A 223 12.52 4.28 16.70
N LEU A 224 12.05 5.43 16.24
CA LEU A 224 12.68 6.23 15.19
C LEU A 224 13.06 7.62 15.69
N ASN A 225 14.13 8.16 15.13
CA ASN A 225 14.43 9.59 15.29
C ASN A 225 13.47 10.46 14.42
N PRO A 226 13.44 11.79 14.61
CA PRO A 226 12.50 12.65 13.89
C PRO A 226 12.58 12.56 12.35
N ASP A 227 13.78 12.41 11.77
CA ASP A 227 13.96 12.35 10.32
C ASP A 227 13.46 11.02 9.75
N GLU A 228 13.77 9.92 10.43
CA GLU A 228 13.28 8.58 10.07
C GLU A 228 11.76 8.49 10.18
N MET A 229 11.19 9.07 11.24
CA MET A 229 9.74 9.14 11.41
C MET A 229 9.10 9.99 10.30
N ALA A 230 9.73 11.10 9.88
CA ALA A 230 9.26 11.90 8.76
C ALA A 230 9.30 11.12 7.43
N SER A 231 10.30 10.26 7.22
CA SER A 231 10.32 9.33 6.07
C SER A 231 9.09 8.42 6.06
N VAL A 232 8.79 7.78 7.18
CA VAL A 232 7.66 6.83 7.29
C VAL A 232 6.29 7.53 7.20
N LEU A 233 6.16 8.72 7.78
CA LEU A 233 4.89 9.45 7.81
C LEU A 233 4.55 10.15 6.49
N GLY A 234 5.52 10.42 5.61
CA GLY A 234 5.23 11.11 4.36
C GLY A 234 6.34 11.18 3.33
N ALA A 235 7.62 11.33 3.71
CA ALA A 235 8.66 11.60 2.71
C ALA A 235 8.88 10.43 1.74
N THR A 236 8.72 9.18 2.22
CA THR A 236 8.73 8.00 1.35
C THR A 236 7.58 8.04 0.35
N ALA A 237 6.35 8.32 0.80
CA ALA A 237 5.19 8.42 -0.09
C ALA A 237 5.32 9.59 -1.09
N GLU A 238 5.85 10.73 -0.67
CA GLU A 238 6.11 11.89 -1.54
C GLU A 238 7.06 11.51 -2.69
N ARG A 239 8.19 10.85 -2.40
CA ARG A 239 9.15 10.40 -3.42
C ARG A 239 8.56 9.40 -4.40
N ILE A 240 7.61 8.58 -3.97
CA ILE A 240 7.10 7.47 -4.78
C ILE A 240 5.86 7.86 -5.59
N TYR A 241 4.89 8.54 -4.96
CA TYR A 241 3.60 8.85 -5.59
C TYR A 241 3.54 10.23 -6.24
N PHE A 242 4.43 11.17 -5.85
CA PHE A 242 4.36 12.57 -6.30
C PHE A 242 5.57 13.03 -7.12
N ALA A 243 6.61 12.21 -7.28
CA ALA A 243 7.83 12.58 -8.01
C ALA A 243 7.61 12.89 -9.50
N ASN A 244 6.59 12.32 -10.14
CA ASN A 244 6.30 12.52 -11.56
C ASN A 244 5.42 13.76 -11.87
N HIS A 245 5.07 14.57 -10.86
CA HIS A 245 4.27 15.79 -11.03
C HIS A 245 5.09 17.08 -10.94
N MET A 246 6.42 16.98 -11.03
CA MET A 246 7.37 18.09 -10.98
C MET A 246 7.98 18.35 -12.37
N GLU A 247 7.14 18.62 -13.37
CA GLU A 247 7.53 19.31 -14.61
C GLU A 247 6.49 20.38 -14.97
#